data_AF-A0A836WGM1-F1
#
_entry.id   AF-A0A836WGM1-F1
#
_cell.length_a   1.000
_cell.length_b   1.000
_cell.length_c   1.000
_cell.angle_alpha   90.00
_cell.angle_beta   90.00
_cell.angle_gamma   90.00
#
_symmetry.space_group_name_H-M   'P 1'
#
loop_
_entity.id
_entity.type
_entity.pdbx_description
1 polymer ?
#
loop_
_entity_poly.entity_id
_entity_poly.type
_entity_poly.pdbx_seq_one_letter_code
_entity_poly.pdbx_strand_id
1 'polypeptide(L)'
;MAHKRKRRTREHIIADLSVNHLEYFALKAGFTLEKFDADYGYDAELYTYNDNGEVENSAVYIQLKATDNIESYQLKSGVVSFPIEKKDLELWLKQILPVILVLFDAQKEKAYWLYLQLYFEQKGISLDSIQTDRFSVQLNNIVDSDAIRKWRDYKNTVLSQINGGIKRHV
;
A
#
# COMPACT_ATOMS: atom_id res chain seq x y z
N MET A 1 -12.66 -23.25 -34.80
CA MET A 1 -12.79 -22.01 -34.00
C MET A 1 -11.41 -21.41 -33.85
N ALA A 2 -11.22 -20.12 -34.15
CA ALA A 2 -9.91 -19.48 -33.98
C ALA A 2 -9.61 -19.31 -32.48
N HIS A 3 -8.50 -19.89 -31.99
CA HIS A 3 -8.04 -19.65 -30.62
C HIS A 3 -7.71 -18.16 -30.45
N LYS A 4 -8.40 -17.49 -29.52
CA LYS A 4 -8.03 -16.13 -29.10
C LYS A 4 -6.66 -16.19 -28.41
N ARG A 5 -5.71 -15.40 -28.91
CA ARG A 5 -4.39 -15.22 -28.28
C ARG A 5 -4.53 -14.51 -26.92
N LYS A 6 -3.56 -14.71 -26.03
CA LYS A 6 -3.45 -13.93 -24.79
C LYS A 6 -3.42 -12.43 -25.13
N ARG A 7 -4.15 -11.63 -24.37
CA ARG A 7 -4.28 -10.18 -24.57
C ARG A 7 -3.83 -9.47 -23.30
N ARG A 8 -2.97 -8.46 -23.45
CA ARG A 8 -2.70 -7.49 -22.39
C ARG A 8 -3.91 -6.57 -22.26
N THR A 9 -4.54 -6.55 -21.10
CA THR A 9 -5.74 -5.74 -20.85
C THR A 9 -5.36 -4.35 -20.33
N ARG A 10 -6.34 -3.44 -20.21
CA ARG A 10 -6.09 -2.10 -19.63
C ARG A 10 -5.70 -2.22 -18.16
N GLU A 11 -6.30 -3.15 -17.45
CA GLU A 11 -6.02 -3.46 -16.04
C GLU A 11 -4.55 -3.85 -15.84
N HIS A 12 -3.99 -4.69 -16.72
CA HIS A 12 -2.56 -5.01 -16.68
C HIS A 12 -1.69 -3.77 -16.89
N ILE A 13 -2.08 -2.88 -17.82
CA ILE A 13 -1.31 -1.66 -18.11
C ILE A 13 -1.31 -0.71 -16.90
N ILE A 14 -2.47 -0.45 -16.29
CA ILE A 14 -2.56 0.48 -15.15
C ILE A 14 -1.93 -0.09 -13.87
N ALA A 15 -1.91 -1.41 -13.71
CA ALA A 15 -1.16 -2.08 -12.65
C ALA A 15 0.36 -1.89 -12.83
N ASP A 16 0.88 -2.03 -14.05
CA ASP A 16 2.31 -1.77 -14.31
C ASP A 16 2.65 -0.27 -14.12
N LEU A 17 1.76 0.64 -14.55
CA LEU A 17 1.93 2.07 -14.34
C LEU A 17 1.90 2.45 -12.85
N SER A 18 1.05 1.83 -12.04
CA SER A 18 0.98 2.11 -10.60
C SER A 18 2.28 1.71 -9.88
N VAL A 19 2.86 0.56 -10.24
CA VAL A 19 4.17 0.12 -9.74
C VAL A 19 5.25 1.14 -10.15
N ASN A 20 5.31 1.51 -11.43
CA ASN A 20 6.32 2.44 -11.91
C ASN A 20 6.22 3.84 -11.25
N HIS A 21 5.00 4.34 -11.07
CA HIS A 21 4.76 5.61 -10.38
C HIS A 21 5.27 5.58 -8.95
N LEU A 22 5.03 4.47 -8.24
CA LEU A 22 5.51 4.29 -6.88
C LEU A 22 7.05 4.15 -6.83
N GLU A 23 7.62 3.34 -7.72
CA GLU A 23 9.07 3.14 -7.85
C GLU A 23 9.80 4.46 -8.14
N TYR A 24 9.24 5.30 -9.01
CA TYR A 24 9.77 6.63 -9.28
C TYR A 24 9.92 7.46 -8.01
N PHE A 25 8.88 7.53 -7.17
CA PHE A 25 8.94 8.28 -5.92
C PHE A 25 9.81 7.62 -4.86
N ALA A 26 9.89 6.28 -4.84
CA ALA A 26 10.82 5.54 -3.99
C ALA A 26 12.27 5.91 -4.31
N LEU A 27 12.66 5.87 -5.58
CA LEU A 27 13.99 6.26 -6.04
C LEU A 27 14.29 7.73 -5.74
N LYS A 28 13.31 8.63 -5.96
CA LYS A 28 13.45 10.05 -5.58
C LYS A 28 13.59 10.28 -4.08
N ALA A 29 13.06 9.38 -3.26
CA ALA A 29 13.24 9.40 -1.81
C ALA A 29 14.58 8.77 -1.35
N GLY A 30 15.36 8.19 -2.27
CA GLY A 30 16.63 7.52 -1.97
C GLY A 30 16.48 6.04 -1.58
N PHE A 31 15.33 5.44 -1.89
CA PHE A 31 14.95 4.09 -1.50
C PHE A 31 14.75 3.17 -2.70
N THR A 32 14.53 1.87 -2.45
CA THR A 32 14.28 0.87 -3.48
C THR A 32 12.94 0.19 -3.25
N LEU A 33 12.30 -0.21 -4.35
CA LEU A 33 11.02 -0.91 -4.34
C LEU A 33 11.22 -2.26 -5.02
N GLU A 34 10.81 -3.35 -4.35
CA GLU A 34 10.78 -4.67 -4.94
C GLU A 34 9.33 -5.12 -5.14
N LYS A 35 8.98 -5.51 -6.36
CA LYS A 35 7.66 -6.02 -6.69
C LYS A 35 7.61 -7.52 -6.40
N PHE A 36 6.49 -7.98 -5.84
CA PHE A 36 6.24 -9.41 -5.74
C PHE A 36 5.71 -9.97 -7.06
N ASP A 37 6.29 -11.10 -7.50
CA ASP A 37 5.76 -11.86 -8.63
C ASP A 37 4.53 -12.70 -8.24
N ALA A 38 4.41 -13.03 -6.95
CA ALA A 38 3.35 -13.89 -6.43
C ALA A 38 2.20 -13.04 -5.83
N ASP A 39 0.99 -13.23 -6.34
CA ASP A 39 -0.22 -12.50 -5.92
C ASP A 39 -0.89 -13.19 -4.72
N TYR A 40 -0.27 -13.08 -3.54
CA TYR A 40 -0.79 -13.65 -2.28
C TYR A 40 -1.13 -12.59 -1.23
N GLY A 41 -1.24 -11.32 -1.65
CA GLY A 41 -1.79 -10.25 -0.81
C GLY A 41 -0.88 -9.04 -0.59
N TYR A 42 0.29 -8.96 -1.20
CA TYR A 42 1.05 -7.70 -1.27
C TYR A 42 1.59 -7.54 -2.68
N ASP A 43 1.71 -6.30 -3.16
CA ASP A 43 2.24 -6.04 -4.51
C ASP A 43 3.72 -5.65 -4.48
N ALA A 44 4.18 -5.02 -3.39
CA ALA A 44 5.57 -4.58 -3.26
C ALA A 44 6.06 -4.44 -1.81
N GLU A 45 7.39 -4.43 -1.68
CA GLU A 45 8.13 -4.03 -0.49
C GLU A 45 8.98 -2.79 -0.79
N LEU A 46 8.98 -1.84 0.13
CA LEU A 46 9.88 -0.69 0.10
C LEU A 46 11.03 -0.92 1.10
N TYR A 47 12.25 -0.98 0.56
CA TYR A 47 13.49 -1.04 1.32
C TYR A 47 14.06 0.35 1.50
N THR A 48 14.52 0.64 2.71
CA THR A 48 14.86 2.00 3.16
C THR A 48 16.31 2.04 3.62
N TYR A 49 16.92 3.21 3.49
CA TYR A 49 18.32 3.43 3.79
C TYR A 49 18.45 4.63 4.72
N ASN A 50 19.44 4.60 5.62
CA ASN A 50 19.74 5.73 6.47
C ASN A 50 20.55 6.81 5.72
N ASP A 51 20.90 7.90 6.40
CA ASP A 51 21.60 9.04 5.79
C ASP A 51 23.02 8.68 5.29
N ASN A 52 23.59 7.57 5.74
CA ASN A 52 24.86 7.03 5.26
C ASN A 52 24.70 6.08 4.06
N GLY A 53 23.46 5.84 3.61
CA GLY A 53 23.14 4.87 2.57
C GLY A 53 23.17 3.41 3.05
N GLU A 54 23.18 3.17 4.36
CA GLU A 54 23.16 1.82 4.93
C GLU A 54 21.73 1.29 4.96
N VAL A 55 21.55 -0.01 4.66
CA VAL A 55 20.25 -0.68 4.68
C VAL A 55 19.67 -0.63 6.09
N GLU A 56 18.43 -0.16 6.21
CA GLU A 56 17.70 -0.22 7.46
C GLU A 56 16.98 -1.56 7.61
N ASN A 57 16.81 -2.03 8.85
CA ASN A 57 16.10 -3.28 9.09
C ASN A 57 14.66 -3.23 8.58
N SER A 58 14.24 -4.36 8.00
CA SER A 58 12.88 -4.62 7.55
C SER A 58 12.39 -3.71 6.40
N ALA A 59 11.15 -3.90 5.99
CA ALA A 59 10.53 -3.24 4.85
C ALA A 59 9.15 -2.63 5.23
N VAL A 60 8.66 -1.76 4.36
CA VAL A 60 7.24 -1.36 4.36
C VAL A 60 6.50 -2.22 3.34
N TYR A 61 5.38 -2.82 3.75
CA TYR A 61 4.53 -3.61 2.87
C TYR A 61 3.55 -2.70 2.13
N ILE A 62 3.35 -2.95 0.84
CA ILE A 62 2.52 -2.10 -0.01
C ILE A 62 1.52 -2.96 -0.78
N GLN A 63 0.25 -2.56 -0.72
CA GLN A 63 -0.76 -3.01 -1.65
C GLN A 63 -1.10 -1.86 -2.61
N LEU A 64 -0.96 -2.13 -3.89
CA LEU A 64 -1.34 -1.26 -5.00
C LEU A 64 -2.72 -1.65 -5.54
N LYS A 65 -3.55 -0.64 -5.74
CA LYS A 65 -4.77 -0.73 -6.56
C LYS A 65 -4.68 0.35 -7.62
N ALA A 66 -5.34 0.15 -8.76
CA ALA A 66 -5.35 1.12 -9.84
C ALA A 66 -6.74 1.25 -10.44
N THR A 67 -7.08 2.44 -10.93
CA THR A 67 -8.35 2.71 -11.59
C THR A 67 -8.19 3.78 -12.67
N ASP A 68 -9.01 3.67 -13.72
CA ASP A 68 -9.21 4.73 -14.71
C ASP A 68 -10.38 5.67 -14.35
N ASN A 69 -11.08 5.41 -13.25
CA ASN A 69 -12.30 6.11 -12.88
C ASN A 69 -12.29 6.45 -11.39
N ILE A 70 -11.37 7.32 -10.99
CA ILE A 70 -11.25 7.78 -9.61
C ILE A 70 -12.52 8.48 -9.12
N GLU A 71 -13.25 9.12 -10.03
CA GLU A 71 -14.45 9.91 -9.75
C GLU A 71 -15.59 9.05 -9.20
N SER A 72 -15.66 7.78 -9.61
CA SER A 72 -16.62 6.81 -9.06
C SER A 72 -16.37 6.45 -7.60
N TYR A 73 -15.17 6.74 -7.08
CA TYR A 73 -14.80 6.54 -5.68
C TYR A 73 -14.73 7.86 -4.91
N GLN A 74 -14.94 9.00 -5.55
CA GLN A 74 -14.78 10.29 -4.92
C GLN A 74 -16.07 10.70 -4.17
N LEU A 75 -15.93 10.98 -2.87
CA LEU A 75 -17.01 11.54 -2.07
C LEU A 75 -17.24 13.01 -2.46
N LYS A 76 -18.42 13.55 -2.11
CA LYS A 76 -18.73 14.98 -2.31
C LYS A 76 -17.72 15.93 -1.63
N SER A 77 -17.05 15.47 -0.59
CA SER A 77 -15.98 16.20 0.10
C SER A 77 -14.65 16.23 -0.66
N GLY A 78 -14.52 15.51 -1.78
CA GLY A 78 -13.29 15.35 -2.54
C GLY A 78 -12.38 14.20 -2.07
N VAL A 79 -12.67 13.58 -0.92
CA VAL A 79 -11.95 12.42 -0.38
C VAL A 79 -12.25 11.17 -1.22
N VAL A 80 -11.25 10.33 -1.45
CA VAL A 80 -11.44 9.06 -2.16
C VAL A 80 -11.87 7.98 -1.17
N SER A 81 -12.98 7.30 -1.45
CA SER A 81 -13.53 6.18 -0.67
C SER A 81 -13.46 4.91 -1.49
N PHE A 82 -12.51 4.02 -1.17
CA PHE A 82 -12.23 2.84 -1.98
C PHE A 82 -12.57 1.54 -1.22
N PRO A 83 -13.34 0.61 -1.83
CA PRO A 83 -13.76 -0.62 -1.17
C PRO A 83 -12.70 -1.72 -1.24
N ILE A 84 -12.31 -2.23 -0.08
CA ILE A 84 -11.36 -3.34 0.10
C ILE A 84 -12.09 -4.60 0.55
N GLU A 85 -11.64 -5.77 0.09
CA GLU A 85 -12.21 -7.05 0.49
C GLU A 85 -11.83 -7.40 1.94
N LYS A 86 -12.76 -7.98 2.69
CA LYS A 86 -12.55 -8.28 4.11
C LYS A 86 -11.40 -9.26 4.34
N LYS A 87 -11.24 -10.28 3.48
CA LYS A 87 -10.12 -11.23 3.54
C LYS A 87 -8.75 -10.56 3.43
N ASP A 88 -8.66 -9.48 2.65
CA ASP A 88 -7.43 -8.72 2.47
C ASP A 88 -7.14 -7.91 3.74
N LEU A 89 -8.17 -7.30 4.32
CA LEU A 89 -8.07 -6.63 5.62
C LEU A 89 -7.66 -7.59 6.74
N GLU A 90 -8.16 -8.83 6.73
CA GLU A 90 -7.77 -9.86 7.70
C GLU A 90 -6.29 -10.21 7.65
N LEU A 91 -5.69 -10.19 6.46
CA LEU A 91 -4.25 -10.36 6.28
C LEU A 91 -3.49 -9.10 6.73
N TRP A 92 -3.87 -7.93 6.20
CA TRP A 92 -3.10 -6.70 6.33
C TRP A 92 -3.15 -6.09 7.72
N LEU A 93 -4.29 -6.15 8.41
CA LEU A 93 -4.43 -5.59 9.75
C LEU A 93 -3.67 -6.39 10.82
N LYS A 94 -3.29 -7.65 10.52
CA LYS A 94 -2.48 -8.49 11.41
C LYS A 94 -0.99 -8.42 11.11
N GLN A 95 -0.59 -7.73 10.04
CA GLN A 95 0.81 -7.50 9.72
C GLN A 95 1.41 -6.55 10.76
N ILE A 96 2.55 -6.96 11.32
CA ILE A 96 3.29 -6.20 12.34
C ILE A 96 3.84 -4.92 11.73
N LEU A 97 4.42 -5.03 10.53
CA LEU A 97 5.05 -3.91 9.84
C LEU A 97 4.02 -3.06 9.10
N PRO A 98 4.30 -1.78 8.80
CA PRO A 98 3.31 -0.93 8.15
C PRO A 98 2.84 -1.50 6.81
N VAL A 99 1.52 -1.55 6.62
CA VAL A 99 0.89 -1.84 5.33
C VAL A 99 0.33 -0.53 4.77
N ILE A 100 0.90 -0.08 3.66
CA ILE A 100 0.45 1.09 2.93
C ILE A 100 -0.44 0.64 1.79
N LEU A 101 -1.71 1.07 1.83
CA LEU A 101 -2.61 0.93 0.70
C LEU A 101 -2.43 2.14 -0.22
N VAL A 102 -2.20 1.88 -1.50
CA VAL A 102 -2.08 2.89 -2.55
C VAL A 102 -3.15 2.68 -3.59
N LEU A 103 -3.85 3.75 -3.98
CA LEU A 103 -4.75 3.77 -5.13
C LEU A 103 -4.22 4.73 -6.19
N PHE A 104 -3.85 4.20 -7.35
CA PHE A 104 -3.39 4.96 -8.49
C PHE A 104 -4.55 5.32 -9.43
N ASP A 105 -4.73 6.61 -9.69
CA ASP A 105 -5.56 7.16 -10.76
C ASP A 105 -4.72 7.23 -12.03
N ALA A 106 -5.00 6.32 -12.97
CA ALA A 106 -4.25 6.19 -14.21
C ALA A 106 -4.60 7.25 -15.26
N GLN A 107 -5.71 7.99 -15.11
CA GLN A 107 -6.06 9.08 -16.03
C GLN A 107 -5.30 10.36 -15.67
N LYS A 108 -5.12 10.62 -14.37
CA LYS A 108 -4.40 11.80 -13.86
C LYS A 108 -2.96 11.51 -13.47
N GLU A 109 -2.52 10.26 -13.61
CA GLU A 109 -1.21 9.75 -13.19
C GLU A 109 -0.86 10.18 -11.75
N LYS A 110 -1.81 9.97 -10.84
CA LYS A 110 -1.72 10.40 -9.44
C LYS A 110 -2.06 9.26 -8.51
N ALA A 111 -1.24 9.04 -7.48
CA ALA A 111 -1.53 8.06 -6.45
C ALA A 111 -1.97 8.69 -5.13
N TYR A 112 -2.92 8.03 -4.48
CA TYR A 112 -3.39 8.32 -3.13
C TYR A 112 -2.97 7.20 -2.19
N TRP A 113 -2.68 7.50 -0.93
CA TRP A 113 -2.24 6.48 0.02
C TRP A 113 -2.83 6.60 1.42
N LEU A 114 -2.78 5.48 2.13
CA LEU A 114 -3.25 5.30 3.50
C LEU A 114 -2.36 4.31 4.25
N TYR A 115 -1.94 4.64 5.48
CA TYR A 115 -1.41 3.64 6.40
C TYR A 115 -2.61 2.90 7.02
N LEU A 116 -2.84 1.66 6.57
CA LEU A 116 -4.09 0.95 6.81
C LEU A 116 -4.33 0.64 8.29
N GLN A 117 -3.33 0.09 8.99
CA GLN A 117 -3.49 -0.25 10.41
C GLN A 117 -3.79 1.00 11.25
N LEU A 118 -2.99 2.06 11.07
CA LEU A 118 -3.18 3.33 11.77
C LEU A 118 -4.56 3.96 11.51
N TYR A 119 -5.09 3.82 10.28
CA TYR A 119 -6.44 4.29 9.96
C TYR A 119 -7.52 3.58 10.79
N PHE A 120 -7.44 2.25 10.92
CA PHE A 120 -8.40 1.47 11.70
C PHE A 120 -8.30 1.82 13.19
N GLU A 121 -7.07 1.94 13.72
CA GLU A 121 -6.80 2.34 15.10
C GLU A 121 -7.37 3.73 15.42
N GLN A 122 -7.06 4.74 14.61
CA GLN A 122 -7.52 6.12 14.83
C GLN A 122 -9.04 6.28 14.73
N LYS A 123 -9.69 5.44 13.93
CA LYS A 123 -11.15 5.45 13.77
C LYS A 123 -11.86 4.55 14.79
N GLY A 124 -11.14 3.77 15.58
CA GLY A 124 -11.71 2.79 16.50
C GLY A 124 -12.52 1.70 15.80
N ILE A 125 -12.15 1.33 14.57
CA ILE A 125 -12.86 0.33 13.78
C ILE A 125 -12.30 -1.05 14.10
N SER A 126 -13.15 -1.96 14.59
CA SER A 126 -12.80 -3.38 14.74
C SER A 126 -13.16 -4.15 13.47
N LEU A 127 -12.25 -4.99 12.98
CA LEU A 127 -12.49 -5.86 11.82
C LEU A 127 -13.68 -6.81 12.05
N ASP A 128 -13.88 -7.29 13.27
CA ASP A 128 -14.98 -8.19 13.65
C ASP A 128 -16.35 -7.52 13.53
N SER A 129 -16.40 -6.18 13.59
CA SER A 129 -17.63 -5.41 13.44
C SER A 129 -18.10 -5.28 11.97
N ILE A 130 -17.23 -5.61 11.01
CA ILE A 130 -17.53 -5.52 9.58
C ILE A 130 -18.31 -6.78 9.16
N GLN A 131 -19.61 -6.62 8.92
CA GLN A 131 -20.53 -7.71 8.54
C GLN A 131 -20.54 -7.99 7.02
N THR A 132 -19.96 -7.12 6.21
CA THR A 132 -19.92 -7.22 4.75
C THR A 132 -18.58 -7.77 4.27
N ASP A 133 -18.57 -8.37 3.07
CA ASP A 133 -17.34 -8.86 2.45
C ASP A 133 -16.39 -7.75 2.00
N ARG A 134 -16.83 -6.49 2.08
CA ARG A 134 -16.04 -5.32 1.71
C ARG A 134 -16.20 -4.20 2.72
N PHE A 135 -15.17 -3.40 2.89
CA PHE A 135 -15.19 -2.18 3.70
C PHE A 135 -14.49 -1.05 2.96
N SER A 136 -15.09 0.15 2.97
CA SER A 136 -14.53 1.30 2.28
C SER A 136 -13.60 2.09 3.19
N VAL A 137 -12.36 2.28 2.74
CA VAL A 137 -11.37 3.14 3.41
C VAL A 137 -11.25 4.47 2.71
N GLN A 138 -10.90 5.50 3.47
CA GLN A 138 -10.76 6.86 2.95
C GLN A 138 -9.28 7.19 2.72
N LEU A 139 -8.92 7.53 1.48
CA LEU A 139 -7.58 7.96 1.08
C LEU A 139 -7.61 9.45 0.72
N ASN A 140 -6.73 10.23 1.35
CA ASN A 140 -6.64 11.68 1.15
C ASN A 140 -5.21 12.19 0.96
N ASN A 141 -4.19 11.38 1.28
CA ASN A 141 -2.79 11.76 1.13
C ASN A 141 -2.31 11.40 -0.28
N ILE A 142 -1.42 12.22 -0.83
CA ILE A 142 -0.83 12.00 -2.15
C ILE A 142 0.52 11.30 -2.00
N VAL A 143 0.82 10.39 -2.93
CA VAL A 143 2.14 9.77 -3.01
C VAL A 143 3.10 10.76 -3.66
N ASP A 144 4.12 11.12 -2.91
CA ASP A 144 5.31 11.85 -3.33
C ASP A 144 6.51 11.37 -2.51
N SER A 145 7.71 11.92 -2.74
CA SER A 145 8.90 11.48 -2.00
C SER A 145 8.84 11.77 -0.49
N ASP A 146 8.07 12.76 -0.05
CA ASP A 146 7.89 13.05 1.38
C ASP A 146 6.97 12.01 2.02
N ALA A 147 5.91 11.59 1.32
CA ALA A 147 5.09 10.47 1.73
C ALA A 147 5.93 9.19 1.87
N ILE A 148 6.79 8.89 0.88
CA ILE A 148 7.67 7.71 0.95
C ILE A 148 8.60 7.79 2.18
N ARG A 149 9.23 8.94 2.44
CA ARG A 149 10.05 9.15 3.65
C ARG A 149 9.23 8.97 4.93
N LYS A 150 7.99 9.43 4.94
CA LYS A 150 7.09 9.22 6.07
C LYS A 150 6.79 7.75 6.33
N TRP A 151 6.72 6.92 5.29
CA TRP A 151 6.50 5.48 5.45
C TRP A 151 7.70 4.77 6.10
N ARG A 152 8.93 5.22 5.77
CA ARG A 152 10.14 4.82 6.51
C ARG A 152 10.01 5.15 7.99
N ASP A 153 9.57 6.36 8.33
CA ASP A 153 9.42 6.77 9.73
C ASP A 153 8.39 5.91 10.48
N TYR A 154 7.27 5.56 9.84
CA TYR A 154 6.31 4.61 10.42
C TYR A 154 6.94 3.25 10.71
N LYS A 155 7.71 2.69 9.76
CA LYS A 155 8.41 1.41 9.94
C LYS A 155 9.41 1.49 11.09
N ASN A 156 10.24 2.52 11.12
CA ASN A 156 11.22 2.73 12.20
C ASN A 156 10.55 2.92 13.56
N THR A 157 9.39 3.59 13.61
CA THR A 157 8.59 3.75 14.83
C THR A 157 8.02 2.43 15.33
N VAL A 158 7.50 1.57 14.44
CA VAL A 158 7.02 0.23 14.81
C VAL A 158 8.18 -0.63 15.33
N LEU A 159 9.32 -0.64 14.64
CA LEU A 159 10.48 -1.42 15.05
C LEU A 159 11.04 -1.01 16.41
N SER A 160 11.04 0.29 16.74
CA SER A 160 11.54 0.77 18.03
C SER A 160 10.70 0.27 19.21
N GLN A 161 9.40 0.03 19.00
CA GLN A 161 8.49 -0.55 20.00
C GLN A 161 8.77 -2.04 20.25
N ILE A 162 9.28 -2.75 19.25
CA ILE A 162 9.53 -4.20 19.29
C ILE A 162 10.87 -4.55 19.96
N ASN A 163 11.81 -3.59 20.00
CA ASN A 163 13.16 -3.79 20.56
C ASN A 163 13.22 -4.15 22.06
N GLY A 164 12.07 -4.22 22.76
CA GLY A 164 11.95 -4.62 24.17
C GLY A 164 12.02 -6.13 24.47
N GLY A 165 12.20 -7.01 23.47
CA GLY A 165 12.54 -8.43 23.69
C GLY A 165 11.62 -9.43 23.00
N ILE A 166 11.87 -9.69 21.72
CA ILE A 166 11.39 -10.92 21.09
C ILE A 166 12.18 -12.09 21.67
N LYS A 167 11.53 -12.91 22.51
CA LYS A 167 12.08 -14.20 22.94
C LYS A 167 12.02 -15.17 21.77
N ARG A 168 13.19 -15.59 21.27
CA ARG A 168 13.29 -16.63 20.25
C ARG A 168 13.25 -17.98 20.94
N HIS A 169 12.14 -18.70 20.80
CA HIS A 169 12.04 -20.07 21.24
C HIS A 169 12.72 -20.99 20.21
N VAL A 170 13.52 -21.94 20.68
CA VAL A 170 14.16 -23.00 19.87
C VAL A 170 13.27 -24.23 19.90
#